data_AF-A0AAU7CIC3-F1
#
_entry.id   AF-A0AAU7CIC3-F1
#
_cell.length_a   1.000
_cell.length_b   1.000
_cell.length_c   1.000
_cell.angle_alpha   90.00
_cell.angle_beta   90.00
_cell.angle_gamma   90.00
#
_symmetry.space_group_name_H-M   'P 1'
#
loop_
_entity.id
_entity.type
_entity.pdbx_description
1 polymer ?
#
loop_
_entity_poly.entity_id
_entity_poly.type
_entity_poly.pdbx_seq_one_letter_code
_entity_poly.pdbx_strand_id
1 'polypeptide(L)'
;MMHELTITPEGHLLVRETSLDSSDRKPSKRLLEAYGESPARGMLYSATIEMEAALPPPFEFARSIARLYLTNLCHAAIADPGGPVPELPPPAADFERAVLQAPPMTGLEYLSEPVLSNWWRDLDSLVRSEIESHPDGTQGYLRERNPQWRSVGRVTFHLAENKRNPDYPFAFLATFANGLTPQGKVKHEPLGRALQQYAGEQNREAMLTLLLPISRAAQSSELIRRLVDSGEIYHPLAWSPRDAYEFLKAVSLFESSGLIVRVPDWWNAQKPARPRVSVKVDTKNSAGIGVDSLLEFSVGVSLEEKR
;
A
#
# COMPACT_ATOMS: atom_id res chain seq x y z
N MET A 1 -36.15 -6.03 7.78
CA MET A 1 -36.20 -6.14 6.30
C MET A 1 -34.79 -6.30 5.81
N MET A 2 -34.55 -7.25 4.91
CA MET A 2 -33.23 -7.52 4.35
C MET A 2 -33.10 -6.77 3.02
N HIS A 3 -31.90 -6.36 2.64
CA HIS A 3 -31.67 -5.61 1.40
C HIS A 3 -30.82 -6.47 0.46
N GLU A 4 -31.26 -6.59 -0.78
CA GLU A 4 -30.55 -7.26 -1.87
C GLU A 4 -30.12 -6.20 -2.89
N LEU A 5 -28.91 -6.36 -3.44
CA LEU A 5 -28.47 -5.58 -4.60
C LEU A 5 -28.81 -6.37 -5.86
N THR A 6 -29.49 -5.75 -6.81
CA THR A 6 -30.03 -6.38 -8.03
C THR A 6 -29.61 -5.59 -9.26
N ILE A 7 -29.64 -6.23 -10.43
CA ILE A 7 -29.34 -5.59 -11.72
C ILE A 7 -30.63 -5.44 -12.52
N THR A 8 -30.91 -4.25 -13.05
CA THR A 8 -32.07 -4.02 -13.91
C THR A 8 -31.82 -4.53 -15.34
N PRO A 9 -32.86 -4.69 -16.19
CA PRO A 9 -32.68 -5.05 -17.59
C PRO A 9 -31.78 -4.08 -18.39
N GLU A 10 -31.73 -2.81 -17.97
CA GLU A 10 -30.85 -1.78 -18.52
C GLU A 10 -29.41 -1.87 -17.98
N GLY A 11 -29.16 -2.78 -17.05
CA GLY A 11 -27.84 -3.02 -16.46
C GLY A 11 -27.53 -2.14 -15.24
N HIS A 12 -28.49 -1.44 -14.64
CA HIS A 12 -28.22 -0.59 -13.47
C HIS A 12 -28.31 -1.37 -12.15
N LEU A 13 -27.51 -0.98 -11.15
CA LEU A 13 -27.63 -1.52 -9.80
C LEU A 13 -28.81 -0.87 -9.07
N LEU A 14 -29.63 -1.68 -8.42
CA LEU A 14 -30.75 -1.24 -7.61
C LEU A 14 -30.80 -2.04 -6.30
N VAL A 15 -30.94 -1.33 -5.18
CA VAL A 15 -31.20 -1.96 -3.88
C VAL A 15 -32.70 -2.23 -3.74
N ARG A 16 -33.05 -3.48 -3.42
CA ARG A 16 -34.43 -3.90 -3.16
C ARG A 16 -34.57 -4.47 -1.77
N GLU A 17 -35.71 -4.21 -1.14
CA GLU A 17 -36.09 -4.90 0.09
C GLU A 17 -36.58 -6.32 -0.25
N THR A 18 -36.10 -7.29 0.52
CA THR A 18 -36.51 -8.69 0.42
C THR A 18 -36.91 -9.23 1.78
N SER A 19 -37.89 -10.12 1.76
CA SER A 19 -38.39 -10.88 2.91
C SER A 19 -37.73 -12.25 3.05
N LEU A 20 -36.85 -12.64 2.11
CA LEU A 20 -36.10 -13.89 2.16
C LEU A 20 -34.84 -13.72 3.02
N ASP A 21 -34.75 -14.51 4.10
CA ASP A 21 -33.61 -14.52 5.01
C ASP A 21 -32.50 -15.40 4.41
N SER A 22 -31.52 -14.78 3.75
CA SER A 22 -30.48 -15.52 3.01
C SER A 22 -29.05 -15.20 3.41
N SER A 23 -28.81 -14.21 4.30
CA SER A 23 -27.45 -13.81 4.67
C SER A 23 -27.31 -13.33 6.12
N ASP A 24 -26.35 -13.89 6.86
CA ASP A 24 -25.95 -13.34 8.18
C ASP A 24 -25.29 -11.96 8.08
N ARG A 25 -24.98 -11.49 6.86
CA ARG A 25 -24.32 -10.21 6.58
C ARG A 25 -25.36 -9.18 6.15
N LYS A 26 -25.33 -8.00 6.74
CA LYS A 26 -26.29 -6.92 6.44
C LYS A 26 -25.54 -5.64 6.04
N PRO A 27 -25.92 -4.99 4.93
CA PRO A 27 -25.38 -3.68 4.59
C PRO A 27 -25.77 -2.67 5.68
N SER A 28 -24.89 -1.70 5.94
CA SER A 28 -25.19 -0.65 6.91
C SER A 28 -26.26 0.31 6.38
N LYS A 29 -26.93 1.05 7.27
CA LYS A 29 -27.90 2.09 6.86
C LYS A 29 -27.25 3.15 5.97
N ARG A 30 -26.00 3.55 6.28
CA ARG A 30 -25.26 4.54 5.51
C ARG A 30 -24.91 4.05 4.11
N LEU A 31 -24.57 2.76 3.97
CA LEU A 31 -24.34 2.15 2.67
C LEU A 31 -25.62 2.17 1.82
N LEU A 32 -26.77 1.86 2.43
CA LEU A 32 -28.06 1.89 1.75
C LEU A 32 -28.45 3.31 1.32
N GLU A 33 -28.21 4.30 2.19
CA GLU A 33 -28.39 5.73 1.88
C GLU A 33 -27.51 6.14 0.68
N ALA A 34 -26.24 5.71 0.66
CA ALA A 34 -25.33 6.00 -0.45
C ALA A 34 -25.81 5.38 -1.78
N TYR A 35 -26.31 4.15 -1.76
CA TYR A 35 -26.94 3.53 -2.94
C TYR A 35 -28.26 4.20 -3.35
N GLY A 36 -28.98 4.80 -2.39
CA GLY A 36 -30.18 5.60 -2.66
C GLY A 36 -29.91 6.91 -3.39
N GLU A 37 -28.69 7.47 -3.24
CA GLU A 37 -28.26 8.65 -4.00
C GLU A 37 -27.80 8.28 -5.42
N SER A 38 -26.92 7.27 -5.55
CA SER A 38 -26.58 6.67 -6.83
C SER A 38 -25.85 5.33 -6.67
N PRO A 39 -25.91 4.43 -7.65
CA PRO A 39 -25.09 3.21 -7.69
C PRO A 39 -23.59 3.47 -7.47
N ALA A 40 -23.04 4.46 -8.19
CA ALA A 40 -21.63 4.83 -8.09
C ALA A 40 -21.25 5.27 -6.68
N ARG A 41 -22.10 6.05 -5.99
CA ARG A 41 -21.86 6.45 -4.60
C ARG A 41 -21.86 5.27 -3.64
N GLY A 42 -22.82 4.36 -3.77
CA GLY A 42 -22.87 3.14 -2.97
C GLY A 42 -21.62 2.27 -3.12
N MET A 43 -21.20 2.04 -4.37
CA MET A 43 -19.98 1.31 -4.71
C MET A 43 -18.74 1.98 -4.10
N LEU A 44 -18.57 3.27 -4.34
CA LEU A 44 -17.43 4.06 -3.83
C LEU A 44 -17.39 4.11 -2.30
N TYR A 45 -18.53 4.32 -1.63
CA TYR A 45 -18.63 4.35 -0.18
C TYR A 45 -18.20 3.01 0.44
N SER A 46 -18.66 1.90 -0.14
CA SER A 46 -18.25 0.56 0.32
C SER A 46 -16.75 0.29 0.15
N ALA A 47 -16.13 0.85 -0.89
CA ALA A 47 -14.72 0.68 -1.21
C ALA A 47 -13.77 1.66 -0.49
N THR A 48 -14.30 2.68 0.19
CA THR A 48 -13.49 3.71 0.88
C THR A 48 -13.74 3.75 2.39
N ILE A 49 -15.00 3.68 2.82
CA ILE A 49 -15.40 3.81 4.22
C ILE A 49 -15.63 2.44 4.87
N GLU A 50 -16.33 1.53 4.20
CA GLU A 50 -16.72 0.22 4.75
C GLU A 50 -15.89 -0.94 4.18
N MET A 51 -14.58 -0.75 4.06
CA MET A 51 -13.68 -1.70 3.41
C MET A 51 -13.52 -3.03 4.15
N GLU A 52 -13.62 -3.02 5.47
CA GLU A 52 -13.52 -4.22 6.31
C GLU A 52 -14.89 -4.85 6.59
N ALA A 53 -15.98 -4.18 6.20
CA ALA A 53 -17.32 -4.67 6.46
C ALA A 53 -17.58 -5.98 5.73
N ALA A 54 -18.17 -6.94 6.42
CA ALA A 54 -18.64 -8.18 5.83
C ALA A 54 -19.96 -7.89 5.09
N LEU A 55 -19.89 -7.75 3.77
CA LEU A 55 -21.04 -7.47 2.92
C LEU A 55 -21.63 -8.77 2.32
N PRO A 56 -22.93 -8.78 1.97
CA PRO A 56 -23.49 -9.84 1.13
C PRO A 56 -22.76 -9.91 -0.23
N PRO A 57 -22.71 -11.08 -0.88
CA PRO A 57 -21.93 -11.28 -2.11
C PRO A 57 -22.20 -10.26 -3.24
N PRO A 58 -23.47 -9.87 -3.54
CA PRO A 58 -23.73 -8.87 -4.58
C PRO A 58 -23.12 -7.49 -4.28
N PHE A 59 -23.19 -7.06 -3.03
CA PHE A 59 -22.55 -5.83 -2.57
C PHE A 59 -21.02 -5.95 -2.60
N GLU A 60 -20.48 -7.14 -2.30
CA GLU A 60 -19.04 -7.39 -2.37
C GLU A 60 -18.50 -7.34 -3.80
N PHE A 61 -19.27 -7.87 -4.74
CA PHE A 61 -19.00 -7.81 -6.17
C PHE A 61 -18.97 -6.35 -6.65
N ALA A 62 -20.00 -5.56 -6.35
CA ALA A 62 -20.01 -4.13 -6.70
C ALA A 62 -18.85 -3.35 -6.04
N ARG A 63 -18.53 -3.65 -4.78
CA ARG A 63 -17.35 -3.11 -4.07
C ARG A 63 -16.03 -3.49 -4.74
N SER A 64 -15.94 -4.67 -5.35
CA SER A 64 -14.72 -5.12 -6.06
C SER A 64 -14.43 -4.28 -7.31
N ILE A 65 -15.48 -3.88 -8.06
CA ILE A 65 -15.35 -3.01 -9.23
C ILE A 65 -14.87 -1.61 -8.81
N ALA A 66 -15.43 -1.04 -7.74
CA ALA A 66 -14.94 0.24 -7.20
C ALA A 66 -13.51 0.17 -6.66
N ARG A 67 -13.08 -0.96 -6.07
CA ARG A 67 -11.68 -1.14 -5.66
C ARG A 67 -10.74 -1.22 -6.85
N LEU A 68 -11.14 -1.87 -7.94
CA LEU A 68 -10.38 -1.90 -9.19
C LEU A 68 -10.24 -0.48 -9.76
N TYR A 69 -11.32 0.31 -9.74
CA TYR A 69 -11.30 1.72 -10.14
C TYR A 69 -10.30 2.53 -9.30
N LEU A 70 -10.43 2.49 -7.98
CA LEU A 70 -9.54 3.23 -7.07
C LEU A 70 -8.07 2.80 -7.19
N THR A 71 -7.82 1.52 -7.49
CA THR A 71 -6.47 1.01 -7.74
C THR A 71 -5.86 1.66 -8.99
N ASN A 72 -6.61 1.72 -10.10
CA ASN A 72 -6.18 2.38 -11.32
C ASN A 72 -6.01 3.90 -11.14
N LEU A 73 -6.89 4.53 -10.38
CA LEU A 73 -6.77 5.94 -10.01
C LEU A 73 -5.49 6.21 -9.20
N CYS A 74 -5.13 5.34 -8.26
CA CYS A 74 -3.88 5.45 -7.51
C CYS A 74 -2.66 5.36 -8.43
N HIS A 75 -2.66 4.44 -9.40
CA HIS A 75 -1.58 4.33 -10.38
C HIS A 75 -1.46 5.60 -11.24
N ALA A 76 -2.56 6.13 -11.76
CA ALA A 76 -2.57 7.36 -12.54
C ALA A 76 -2.08 8.57 -11.72
N ALA A 77 -2.52 8.68 -10.46
CA ALA A 77 -2.12 9.76 -9.56
C ALA A 77 -0.64 9.71 -9.14
N ILE A 78 0.01 8.54 -9.25
CA ILE A 78 1.45 8.38 -9.02
C ILE A 78 2.26 8.76 -10.27
N ALA A 79 1.73 8.45 -11.46
CA ALA A 79 2.38 8.75 -12.73
C ALA A 79 2.50 10.27 -12.97
N ASP A 80 1.46 11.04 -12.61
CA ASP A 80 1.45 12.50 -12.73
C ASP A 80 1.05 13.20 -11.41
N PRO A 81 2.00 13.37 -10.47
CA PRO A 81 1.73 14.01 -9.19
C PRO A 81 1.37 15.49 -9.36
N GLY A 82 0.09 15.83 -9.16
CA GLY A 82 -0.42 17.20 -9.22
C GLY A 82 -1.03 17.59 -10.57
N GLY A 83 -1.01 16.69 -11.56
CA GLY A 83 -1.77 16.85 -12.78
C GLY A 83 -3.27 16.59 -12.61
N PRO A 84 -4.10 16.98 -13.60
CA PRO A 84 -5.50 16.60 -13.63
C PRO A 84 -5.65 15.08 -13.69
N VAL A 85 -6.71 14.53 -13.08
CA VAL A 85 -7.00 13.10 -13.18
C VAL A 85 -7.35 12.77 -14.64
N PRO A 86 -6.57 11.92 -15.32
CA PRO A 86 -6.93 11.50 -16.67
C PRO A 86 -8.19 10.64 -16.62
N GLU A 87 -8.96 10.66 -17.71
CA GLU A 87 -10.04 9.70 -17.87
C GLU A 87 -9.47 8.28 -17.83
N LEU A 88 -10.00 7.45 -16.94
CA LEU A 88 -9.55 6.07 -16.79
C LEU A 88 -10.35 5.17 -17.73
N PRO A 89 -9.73 4.56 -18.76
CA PRO A 89 -10.46 3.67 -19.65
C PRO A 89 -10.93 2.42 -18.90
N PRO A 90 -12.13 1.89 -19.22
CA PRO A 90 -12.62 0.62 -18.70
C PRO A 90 -11.65 -0.55 -18.98
N PRO A 91 -11.23 -1.33 -17.97
CA PRO A 91 -10.36 -2.49 -18.17
C PRO A 91 -11.16 -3.71 -18.66
N ALA A 92 -11.38 -3.80 -19.98
CA ALA A 92 -12.22 -4.83 -20.60
C ALA A 92 -11.86 -6.27 -20.18
N ALA A 93 -10.57 -6.62 -20.14
CA ALA A 93 -10.11 -7.95 -19.74
C ALA A 93 -10.37 -8.28 -18.26
N ASP A 94 -10.37 -7.28 -17.37
CA ASP A 94 -10.79 -7.45 -15.98
C ASP A 94 -12.31 -7.66 -15.88
N PHE A 95 -13.08 -6.95 -16.70
CA PHE A 95 -14.53 -7.04 -16.71
C PHE A 95 -15.05 -8.36 -17.27
N GLU A 96 -14.47 -8.87 -18.35
CA GLU A 96 -14.79 -10.22 -18.85
C GLU A 96 -14.59 -11.28 -17.75
N ARG A 97 -13.49 -11.19 -16.99
CA ARG A 97 -13.24 -12.07 -15.84
C ARG A 97 -14.22 -11.84 -14.70
N ALA A 98 -14.57 -10.59 -14.40
CA ALA A 98 -15.51 -10.25 -13.35
C ALA A 98 -16.91 -10.79 -13.64
N VAL A 99 -17.38 -10.71 -14.89
CA VAL A 99 -18.67 -11.29 -15.32
C VAL A 99 -18.72 -12.80 -15.03
N LEU A 100 -17.64 -13.53 -15.34
CA LEU A 100 -17.56 -14.98 -15.09
C LEU A 100 -17.51 -15.35 -13.59
N GLN A 101 -17.10 -14.42 -12.73
CA GLN A 101 -16.95 -14.61 -11.29
C GLN A 101 -18.09 -13.98 -10.47
N ALA A 102 -19.06 -13.37 -11.14
CA ALA A 102 -20.15 -12.68 -10.49
C ALA A 102 -20.99 -13.66 -9.65
N PRO A 103 -21.32 -13.29 -8.40
CA PRO A 103 -22.11 -14.15 -7.53
C PRO A 103 -23.56 -14.25 -8.03
N PRO A 104 -24.29 -15.32 -7.68
CA PRO A 104 -25.72 -15.39 -7.94
C PRO A 104 -26.45 -14.18 -7.35
N MET A 105 -27.17 -13.45 -8.20
CA MET A 105 -27.96 -12.29 -7.83
C MET A 105 -29.10 -12.07 -8.82
N THR A 106 -30.17 -11.42 -8.39
CA THR A 106 -31.28 -11.08 -9.28
C THR A 106 -30.81 -10.14 -10.40
N GLY A 107 -31.07 -10.51 -11.66
CA GLY A 107 -30.68 -9.73 -12.84
C GLY A 107 -29.27 -10.02 -13.35
N LEU A 108 -28.60 -11.07 -12.86
CA LEU A 108 -27.27 -11.47 -13.30
C LEU A 108 -27.20 -11.74 -14.81
N GLU A 109 -28.30 -12.18 -15.42
CA GLU A 109 -28.43 -12.40 -16.86
C GLU A 109 -28.21 -11.15 -17.72
N TYR A 110 -28.33 -9.95 -17.13
CA TYR A 110 -28.08 -8.67 -17.79
C TYR A 110 -26.63 -8.19 -17.60
N LEU A 111 -25.85 -8.86 -16.74
CA LEU A 111 -24.46 -8.48 -16.48
C LEU A 111 -23.57 -8.85 -17.67
N SER A 112 -22.86 -7.87 -18.21
CA SER A 112 -21.93 -8.03 -19.31
C SER A 112 -20.76 -7.03 -19.18
N GLU A 113 -19.70 -7.22 -19.97
CA GLU A 113 -18.58 -6.26 -20.02
C GLU A 113 -19.06 -4.82 -20.32
N PRO A 114 -19.95 -4.58 -21.31
CA PRO A 114 -20.44 -3.23 -21.58
C PRO A 114 -21.18 -2.60 -20.40
N VAL A 115 -21.90 -3.40 -19.62
CA VAL A 115 -22.60 -2.95 -18.41
C VAL A 115 -21.62 -2.55 -17.31
N LEU A 116 -20.59 -3.36 -17.06
CA LEU A 116 -19.52 -2.99 -16.12
C LEU A 116 -18.74 -1.75 -16.59
N SER A 117 -18.54 -1.60 -17.89
CA SER A 117 -17.97 -0.40 -18.51
C SER A 117 -18.81 0.85 -18.26
N ASN A 118 -20.14 0.73 -18.19
CA ASN A 118 -21.00 1.85 -17.80
C ASN A 118 -20.86 2.18 -16.31
N TRP A 119 -20.87 1.18 -15.42
CA TRP A 119 -20.66 1.41 -13.99
C TRP A 119 -19.32 2.09 -13.71
N TRP A 120 -18.29 1.70 -14.47
CA TRP A 120 -16.98 2.31 -14.41
C TRP A 120 -16.98 3.78 -14.81
N ARG A 121 -17.66 4.15 -15.91
CA ARG A 121 -17.77 5.55 -16.34
C ARG A 121 -18.55 6.40 -15.34
N ASP A 122 -19.60 5.83 -14.73
CA ASP A 122 -20.36 6.51 -13.68
C ASP A 122 -19.49 6.77 -12.44
N LEU A 123 -18.67 5.78 -12.05
CA LEU A 123 -17.66 5.93 -11.00
C LEU A 123 -16.61 6.98 -11.35
N ASP A 124 -16.08 6.95 -12.57
CA ASP A 124 -15.05 7.90 -13.02
C ASP A 124 -15.56 9.34 -13.00
N SER A 125 -16.75 9.56 -13.56
CA SER A 125 -17.41 10.86 -13.57
C SER A 125 -17.64 11.40 -12.15
N LEU A 126 -18.17 10.56 -11.24
CA LEU A 126 -18.38 10.93 -9.85
C LEU A 126 -17.07 11.31 -9.16
N VAL A 127 -16.05 10.45 -9.24
CA VAL A 127 -14.79 10.66 -8.52
C VAL A 127 -14.02 11.85 -9.07
N ARG A 128 -14.00 12.05 -10.39
CA ARG A 128 -13.37 13.23 -11.00
C ARG A 128 -14.05 14.52 -10.57
N SER A 129 -15.38 14.55 -10.54
CA SER A 129 -16.12 15.72 -10.04
C SER A 129 -15.80 16.03 -8.58
N GLU A 130 -15.69 15.00 -7.73
CA GLU A 130 -15.31 15.20 -6.33
C GLU A 130 -13.86 15.66 -6.17
N ILE A 131 -12.92 15.14 -6.97
CA ILE A 131 -11.51 15.55 -6.95
C ILE A 131 -11.33 17.00 -7.42
N GLU A 132 -12.04 17.43 -8.47
CA GLU A 132 -12.01 18.82 -8.95
C GLU A 132 -12.46 19.82 -7.87
N SER A 133 -13.38 19.41 -7.01
CA SER A 133 -13.83 20.23 -5.87
C SER A 133 -12.89 20.20 -4.65
N HIS A 134 -11.89 19.31 -4.66
CA HIS A 134 -11.04 19.06 -3.52
C HIS A 134 -9.77 19.94 -3.53
N PRO A 135 -9.48 20.71 -2.46
CA PRO A 135 -8.39 21.70 -2.45
C PRO A 135 -6.99 21.10 -2.66
N ASP A 136 -6.79 19.87 -2.17
CA ASP A 136 -5.53 19.13 -2.28
C ASP A 136 -5.49 18.15 -3.48
N GLY A 137 -6.43 18.28 -4.42
CA GLY A 137 -6.56 17.43 -5.61
C GLY A 137 -6.68 15.93 -5.29
N THR A 138 -6.21 15.09 -6.22
CA THR A 138 -6.36 13.62 -6.17
C THR A 138 -5.75 12.98 -4.92
N GLN A 139 -4.54 13.42 -4.54
CA GLN A 139 -3.82 12.86 -3.39
C GLN A 139 -4.48 13.26 -2.06
N GLY A 140 -5.00 14.48 -1.97
CA GLY A 140 -5.79 14.92 -0.82
C GLY A 140 -7.08 14.13 -0.68
N TYR A 141 -7.82 14.00 -1.78
CA TYR A 141 -9.07 13.26 -1.84
C TYR A 141 -8.91 11.80 -1.39
N LEU A 142 -7.92 11.08 -1.93
CA LEU A 142 -7.64 9.69 -1.55
C LEU A 142 -7.23 9.57 -0.07
N ARG A 143 -6.46 10.53 0.44
CA ARG A 143 -6.01 10.55 1.84
C ARG A 143 -7.15 10.76 2.82
N GLU A 144 -8.08 11.67 2.51
CA GLU A 144 -9.26 11.93 3.34
C GLU A 144 -10.20 10.72 3.36
N ARG A 145 -10.39 10.07 2.21
CA ARG A 145 -11.25 8.88 2.07
C ARG A 145 -10.72 7.68 2.86
N ASN A 146 -9.48 7.26 2.61
CA ASN A 146 -8.81 6.24 3.41
C ASN A 146 -7.28 6.26 3.20
N PRO A 147 -6.47 6.44 4.27
CA PRO A 147 -5.01 6.44 4.18
C PRO A 147 -4.38 5.20 3.56
N GLN A 148 -5.05 4.05 3.56
CA GLN A 148 -4.54 2.81 2.97
C GLN A 148 -4.32 2.93 1.46
N TRP A 149 -5.14 3.73 0.76
CA TRP A 149 -5.00 3.97 -0.68
C TRP A 149 -3.70 4.68 -1.04
N ARG A 150 -3.09 5.44 -0.13
CA ARG A 150 -1.76 6.05 -0.34
C ARG A 150 -0.67 5.02 -0.64
N SER A 151 -0.82 3.80 -0.12
CA SER A 151 0.18 2.75 -0.32
C SER A 151 0.00 2.00 -1.63
N VAL A 152 -1.23 1.96 -2.17
CA VAL A 152 -1.57 1.25 -3.40
C VAL A 152 -0.81 1.86 -4.58
N GLY A 153 -0.25 0.99 -5.43
CA GLY A 153 0.53 1.42 -6.59
C GLY A 153 1.94 1.90 -6.28
N ARG A 154 2.40 1.81 -5.02
CA ARG A 154 3.75 2.21 -4.63
C ARG A 154 4.62 1.01 -4.31
N VAL A 155 5.91 1.18 -4.58
CA VAL A 155 6.95 0.25 -4.14
C VAL A 155 7.34 0.60 -2.71
N THR A 156 7.36 -0.42 -1.85
CA THR A 156 7.81 -0.32 -0.46
C THR A 156 9.12 -1.07 -0.30
N PHE A 157 10.15 -0.38 0.20
CA PHE A 157 11.38 -0.99 0.67
C PHE A 157 11.24 -1.33 2.15
N HIS A 158 11.43 -2.60 2.48
CA HIS A 158 11.42 -3.10 3.84
C HIS A 158 12.83 -3.43 4.27
N LEU A 159 13.23 -2.92 5.41
CA LEU A 159 14.42 -3.33 6.14
C LEU A 159 13.97 -3.89 7.49
N ALA A 160 14.34 -5.14 7.78
CA ALA A 160 14.00 -5.82 9.01
C ALA A 160 15.25 -6.44 9.65
N GLU A 161 15.23 -6.61 10.97
CA GLU A 161 16.27 -7.39 11.65
C GLU A 161 16.08 -8.89 11.44
N ASN A 162 17.17 -9.57 11.15
CA ASN A 162 17.26 -11.01 11.08
C ASN A 162 18.22 -11.54 12.16
N LYS A 163 17.69 -11.80 13.35
CA LYS A 163 18.44 -12.36 14.49
C LYS A 163 18.98 -13.78 14.25
N ARG A 164 18.63 -14.42 13.14
CA ARG A 164 19.07 -15.79 12.80
C ARG A 164 20.43 -15.84 12.11
N ASN A 165 20.90 -14.73 11.55
CA ASN A 165 22.19 -14.66 10.85
C ASN A 165 23.07 -13.56 11.47
N PRO A 166 24.08 -13.92 12.29
CA PRO A 166 24.97 -12.93 12.93
C PRO A 166 25.81 -12.14 11.93
N ASP A 167 26.20 -12.74 10.81
CA ASP A 167 27.04 -12.10 9.80
C ASP A 167 26.25 -11.12 8.92
N TYR A 168 24.96 -11.42 8.70
CA TYR A 168 24.00 -10.59 7.95
C TYR A 168 22.72 -10.39 8.77
N PRO A 169 22.76 -9.52 9.80
CA PRO A 169 21.68 -9.37 10.77
C PRO A 169 20.51 -8.55 10.24
N PHE A 170 20.51 -8.16 8.97
CA PHE A 170 19.42 -7.42 8.34
C PHE A 170 18.87 -8.16 7.12
N ALA A 171 17.58 -8.01 6.88
CA ALA A 171 16.89 -8.51 5.70
C ALA A 171 16.25 -7.34 4.97
N PHE A 172 16.55 -7.24 3.68
CA PHE A 172 15.95 -6.27 2.77
C PHE A 172 15.00 -6.95 1.79
N LEU A 173 13.86 -6.30 1.53
CA LEU A 173 12.91 -6.73 0.52
C LEU A 173 12.18 -5.54 -0.11
N ALA A 174 12.14 -5.50 -1.44
CA ALA A 174 11.23 -4.63 -2.18
C ALA A 174 9.89 -5.34 -2.42
N THR A 175 8.79 -4.68 -2.08
CA THR A 175 7.43 -5.16 -2.36
C THR A 175 6.65 -4.11 -3.12
N PHE A 176 5.67 -4.57 -3.89
CA PHE A 176 4.73 -3.73 -4.59
C PHE A 176 3.32 -3.92 -4.01
N ALA A 177 2.62 -2.81 -3.78
CA ALA A 177 1.24 -2.83 -3.32
C ALA A 177 0.29 -2.88 -4.52
N ASN A 178 -0.18 -4.08 -4.88
CA ASN A 178 -1.00 -4.32 -6.08
C ASN A 178 -2.48 -3.94 -5.92
N GLY A 179 -2.85 -3.31 -4.80
CA GLY A 179 -4.24 -3.01 -4.44
C GLY A 179 -4.57 -3.41 -3.02
N LEU A 180 -5.86 -3.53 -2.74
CA LEU A 180 -6.39 -3.93 -1.44
C LEU A 180 -7.03 -5.31 -1.50
N THR A 181 -6.91 -6.07 -0.41
CA THR A 181 -7.55 -7.38 -0.26
C THR A 181 -9.06 -7.25 -0.09
N PRO A 182 -9.82 -8.37 -0.15
CA PRO A 182 -11.23 -8.42 0.24
C PRO A 182 -11.54 -7.82 1.61
N GLN A 183 -10.55 -7.78 2.50
CA GLN A 183 -10.64 -7.28 3.87
C GLN A 183 -10.13 -5.84 4.00
N GLY A 184 -9.91 -5.12 2.90
CA GLY A 184 -9.42 -3.73 2.91
C GLY A 184 -7.92 -3.55 3.22
N LYS A 185 -7.17 -4.63 3.47
CA LYS A 185 -5.73 -4.55 3.77
C LYS A 185 -4.91 -4.38 2.50
N VAL A 186 -3.79 -3.66 2.56
CA VAL A 186 -2.88 -3.51 1.42
C VAL A 186 -2.28 -4.88 1.04
N LYS A 187 -2.45 -5.28 -0.22
CA LYS A 187 -1.89 -6.52 -0.77
C LYS A 187 -0.48 -6.25 -1.26
N HIS A 188 0.51 -6.61 -0.43
CA HIS A 188 1.93 -6.54 -0.81
C HIS A 188 2.38 -7.83 -1.48
N GLU A 189 2.98 -7.71 -2.66
CA GLU A 189 3.64 -8.81 -3.36
C GLU A 189 5.13 -8.51 -3.53
N PRO A 190 6.04 -9.51 -3.43
CA PRO A 190 7.46 -9.30 -3.73
C PRO A 190 7.63 -8.72 -5.13
N LEU A 191 8.49 -7.72 -5.27
CA LEU A 191 8.63 -6.97 -6.52
C LEU A 191 8.97 -7.88 -7.72
N GLY A 192 9.84 -8.87 -7.54
CA GLY A 192 10.15 -9.85 -8.59
C GLY A 192 8.94 -10.64 -9.07
N ARG A 193 8.01 -11.00 -8.17
CA ARG A 193 6.77 -11.70 -8.54
C ARG A 193 5.79 -10.78 -9.27
N ALA A 194 5.67 -9.53 -8.83
CA ALA A 194 4.85 -8.54 -9.50
C ALA A 194 5.32 -8.34 -10.96
N LEU A 195 6.62 -8.17 -11.18
CA LEU A 195 7.18 -8.01 -12.53
C LEU A 195 6.94 -9.21 -13.45
N GLN A 196 6.99 -10.44 -12.92
CA GLN A 196 6.67 -11.64 -13.71
C GLN A 196 5.20 -11.67 -14.18
N GLN A 197 4.27 -11.22 -13.34
CA GLN A 197 2.84 -11.11 -13.70
C GLN A 197 2.63 -10.07 -14.81
N TYR A 198 3.18 -8.86 -14.64
CA TYR A 198 3.07 -7.80 -15.64
C TYR A 198 3.75 -8.15 -16.98
N ALA A 199 4.86 -8.89 -16.95
CA ALA A 199 5.52 -9.39 -18.14
C ALA A 199 4.68 -10.43 -18.89
N GLY A 200 3.91 -11.27 -18.18
CA GLY A 200 2.99 -12.25 -18.78
C GLY A 200 1.77 -11.61 -19.44
N GLU A 201 1.31 -10.46 -18.91
CA GLU A 201 0.11 -9.75 -19.38
C GLU A 201 0.42 -8.68 -20.46
N GLN A 202 1.65 -8.61 -20.97
CA GLN A 202 2.13 -7.59 -21.94
C GLN A 202 1.93 -6.13 -21.50
N ASN A 203 1.79 -5.89 -20.19
CA ASN A 203 1.40 -4.58 -19.67
C ASN A 203 2.64 -3.70 -19.41
N ARG A 204 3.34 -3.35 -20.50
CA ARG A 204 4.66 -2.67 -20.49
C ARG A 204 4.59 -1.27 -19.85
N GLU A 205 3.51 -0.54 -20.04
CA GLU A 205 3.33 0.80 -19.48
C GLU A 205 3.14 0.78 -17.96
N ALA A 206 2.35 -0.18 -17.46
CA ALA A 206 2.22 -0.43 -16.03
C ALA A 206 3.58 -0.77 -15.43
N MET A 207 4.34 -1.69 -16.04
CA MET A 207 5.68 -2.05 -15.58
C MET A 207 6.64 -0.85 -15.52
N LEU A 208 6.64 0.03 -16.52
CA LEU A 208 7.48 1.22 -16.53
C LEU A 208 7.10 2.20 -15.41
N THR A 209 5.81 2.38 -15.16
CA THR A 209 5.31 3.21 -14.06
C THR A 209 5.75 2.68 -12.69
N LEU A 210 5.82 1.34 -12.53
CA LEU A 210 6.31 0.70 -11.30
C LEU A 210 7.81 0.91 -11.06
N LEU A 211 8.59 0.86 -12.14
CA LEU A 211 10.04 0.96 -12.07
C LEU A 211 10.53 2.41 -11.99
N LEU A 212 9.68 3.39 -12.32
CA LEU A 212 10.05 4.81 -12.33
C LEU A 212 10.55 5.33 -10.97
N PRO A 213 9.86 5.07 -9.82
CA PRO A 213 10.37 5.47 -8.50
C PRO A 213 11.69 4.78 -8.13
N ILE A 214 11.87 3.52 -8.54
CA ILE A 214 13.10 2.76 -8.29
C ILE A 214 14.25 3.35 -9.10
N SER A 215 14.01 3.70 -10.36
CA SER A 215 14.98 4.36 -11.23
C SER A 215 15.42 5.72 -10.67
N ARG A 216 14.48 6.54 -10.19
CA ARG A 216 14.80 7.81 -9.51
C ARG A 216 15.64 7.60 -8.24
N ALA A 217 15.32 6.58 -7.46
CA ALA A 217 16.11 6.23 -6.28
C ALA A 217 17.52 5.72 -6.64
N ALA A 218 17.67 4.96 -7.73
CA ALA A 218 18.96 4.50 -8.24
C ALA A 218 19.85 5.65 -8.72
N GLN A 219 19.26 6.72 -9.28
CA GLN A 219 20.02 7.93 -9.66
C GLN A 219 20.57 8.67 -8.44
N SER A 220 19.88 8.57 -7.29
CA SER A 220 20.21 9.32 -6.07
C SER A 220 21.00 8.51 -5.03
N SER A 221 21.08 7.18 -5.19
CA SER A 221 21.75 6.28 -4.24
C SER A 221 22.56 5.21 -4.96
N GLU A 222 23.87 5.19 -4.72
CA GLU A 222 24.76 4.19 -5.30
C GLU A 222 24.46 2.77 -4.85
N LEU A 223 23.95 2.60 -3.62
CA LEU A 223 23.50 1.30 -3.12
C LEU A 223 22.37 0.75 -3.98
N ILE A 224 21.30 1.54 -4.20
CA ILE A 224 20.15 1.12 -5.01
C ILE A 224 20.57 0.91 -6.47
N ARG A 225 21.45 1.77 -7.02
CA ARG A 225 21.99 1.58 -8.37
C ARG A 225 22.64 0.21 -8.54
N ARG A 226 23.54 -0.16 -7.61
CA ARG A 226 24.19 -1.48 -7.64
C ARG A 226 23.17 -2.62 -7.61
N LEU A 227 22.15 -2.53 -6.76
CA LEU A 227 21.10 -3.56 -6.63
C LEU A 227 20.19 -3.66 -7.85
N VAL A 228 19.96 -2.55 -8.55
CA VAL A 228 19.19 -2.52 -9.79
C VAL A 228 20.02 -3.13 -10.92
N ASP A 229 21.30 -2.74 -11.03
CA ASP A 229 22.21 -3.24 -12.08
C ASP A 229 22.49 -4.75 -11.93
N SER A 230 22.57 -5.26 -10.69
CA SER A 230 22.73 -6.70 -10.41
C SER A 230 21.42 -7.48 -10.50
N GLY A 231 20.27 -6.81 -10.49
CA GLY A 231 18.94 -7.43 -10.40
C GLY A 231 18.58 -7.98 -9.01
N GLU A 232 19.45 -7.82 -8.01
CA GLU A 232 19.24 -8.30 -6.65
C GLU A 232 18.07 -7.60 -5.95
N ILE A 233 17.71 -6.38 -6.36
CA ILE A 233 16.57 -5.63 -5.82
C ILE A 233 15.23 -6.37 -5.95
N TYR A 234 15.14 -7.35 -6.85
CA TYR A 234 13.92 -8.13 -7.11
C TYR A 234 13.80 -9.36 -6.20
N HIS A 235 14.80 -9.62 -5.35
CA HIS A 235 14.85 -10.77 -4.45
C HIS A 235 15.03 -10.33 -2.98
N PRO A 236 14.63 -11.16 -2.00
CA PRO A 236 14.99 -10.93 -0.61
C PRO A 236 16.52 -11.01 -0.43
N LEU A 237 17.12 -10.02 0.22
CA LEU A 237 18.56 -9.95 0.46
C LEU A 237 18.88 -9.97 1.94
N ALA A 238 19.97 -10.63 2.30
CA ALA A 238 20.57 -10.52 3.62
C ALA A 238 21.66 -9.43 3.56
N TRP A 239 21.58 -8.44 4.45
CA TRP A 239 22.44 -7.27 4.45
C TRP A 239 23.37 -7.23 5.64
N SER A 240 24.58 -6.73 5.38
CA SER A 240 25.54 -6.40 6.41
C SER A 240 25.07 -5.16 7.19
N PRO A 241 25.58 -4.92 8.41
CA PRO A 241 25.31 -3.68 9.12
C PRO A 241 25.72 -2.41 8.34
N ARG A 242 26.74 -2.51 7.48
CA ARG A 242 27.19 -1.40 6.65
C ARG A 242 26.16 -1.04 5.58
N ASP A 243 25.66 -2.02 4.84
CA ASP A 243 24.67 -1.79 3.77
C ASP A 243 23.35 -1.27 4.36
N ALA A 244 22.92 -1.84 5.50
CA ALA A 244 21.77 -1.35 6.24
C ALA A 244 21.95 0.11 6.68
N TYR A 245 23.11 0.49 7.18
CA TYR A 245 23.38 1.87 7.60
C TYR A 245 23.41 2.86 6.41
N GLU A 246 24.01 2.47 5.28
CA GLU A 246 23.97 3.28 4.05
C GLU A 246 22.54 3.49 3.55
N PHE A 247 21.70 2.44 3.60
CA PHE A 247 20.27 2.52 3.29
C PHE A 247 19.52 3.46 4.24
N LEU A 248 19.74 3.31 5.54
CA LEU A 248 19.06 4.09 6.59
C LEU A 248 19.36 5.60 6.51
N LYS A 249 20.54 6.00 6.03
CA LYS A 249 20.88 7.39 5.72
C LYS A 249 20.11 7.97 4.54
N ALA A 250 19.82 7.12 3.54
CA ALA A 250 19.20 7.52 2.29
C ALA A 250 17.66 7.45 2.32
N VAL A 251 17.06 7.11 3.47
CA VAL A 251 15.59 6.96 3.62
C VAL A 251 14.82 8.17 3.09
N SER A 252 15.22 9.38 3.46
CA SER A 252 14.53 10.61 3.01
C SER A 252 14.62 10.82 1.49
N LEU A 253 15.70 10.37 0.85
CA LEU A 253 15.88 10.43 -0.61
C LEU A 253 14.98 9.41 -1.32
N PHE A 254 14.77 8.24 -0.71
CA PHE A 254 13.87 7.23 -1.25
C PHE A 254 12.41 7.70 -1.15
N GLU A 255 12.03 8.29 -0.03
CA GLU A 255 10.69 8.85 0.17
C GLU A 255 10.40 9.99 -0.80
N SER A 256 11.36 10.90 -1.05
CA SER A 256 11.22 11.96 -2.05
C SER A 256 11.14 11.43 -3.49
N SER A 257 11.70 10.24 -3.74
CA SER A 257 11.61 9.56 -5.04
C SER A 257 10.26 8.87 -5.28
N GLY A 258 9.35 8.92 -4.29
CA GLY A 258 8.02 8.30 -4.37
C GLY A 258 7.95 6.88 -3.77
N LEU A 259 9.04 6.37 -3.20
CA LEU A 259 9.04 5.07 -2.51
C LEU A 259 8.46 5.21 -1.10
N ILE A 260 7.94 4.11 -0.57
CA ILE A 260 7.63 3.99 0.85
C ILE A 260 8.78 3.23 1.50
N VAL A 261 9.27 3.67 2.65
CA VAL A 261 10.32 2.97 3.38
C VAL A 261 9.80 2.50 4.73
N ARG A 262 10.00 1.23 5.03
CA ARG A 262 9.70 0.61 6.32
C ARG A 262 11.00 0.16 6.93
N VAL A 263 11.32 0.70 8.10
CA VAL A 263 12.53 0.44 8.86
C VAL A 263 12.16 -0.13 10.23
N PRO A 264 13.10 -0.78 10.94
CA PRO A 264 12.84 -1.26 12.29
C PRO A 264 12.56 -0.10 13.26
N ASP A 265 11.76 -0.37 14.29
CA ASP A 265 11.25 0.65 15.22
C ASP A 265 12.33 1.40 16.00
N TRP A 266 13.52 0.81 16.18
CA TRP A 266 14.66 1.46 16.84
C TRP A 266 15.33 2.53 15.99
N TRP A 267 15.08 2.59 14.69
CA TRP A 267 15.64 3.61 13.82
C TRP A 267 14.73 4.83 13.76
N ASN A 268 15.24 5.97 14.24
CA ASN A 268 14.57 7.26 14.08
C ASN A 268 15.54 8.26 13.43
N ALA A 269 15.38 8.51 12.13
CA ALA A 269 16.20 9.45 11.37
C ALA A 269 16.14 10.90 11.93
N GLN A 270 15.06 11.26 12.64
CA GLN A 270 14.88 12.59 13.24
C GLN A 270 15.39 12.69 14.68
N LYS A 271 15.68 11.57 15.35
CA LYS A 271 16.25 11.51 16.70
C LYS A 271 17.29 10.38 16.77
N PRO A 272 18.55 10.63 16.39
CA PRO A 272 19.60 9.63 16.54
C PRO A 272 19.78 9.26 18.02
N ALA A 273 19.83 7.97 18.32
CA ALA A 273 20.16 7.46 19.65
C ALA A 273 21.55 8.02 20.04
N ARG A 274 21.61 8.85 21.08
CA ARG A 274 22.88 9.42 21.55
C ARG A 274 23.64 8.33 22.30
N PRO A 275 24.79 7.83 21.80
CA PRO A 275 25.59 6.90 22.58
C PRO A 275 26.07 7.61 23.85
N ARG A 276 25.67 7.11 25.02
CA ARG A 276 26.24 7.56 26.30
C ARG A 276 27.48 6.74 26.55
N VAL A 277 28.63 7.39 26.49
CA VAL A 277 29.90 6.80 26.92
C VAL A 277 29.97 6.93 28.44
N SER A 278 29.78 5.82 29.15
CA SER A 278 30.07 5.78 30.58
C SER A 278 31.53 5.39 30.75
N VAL A 279 32.37 6.33 31.21
CA VAL A 279 33.74 6.04 31.63
C VAL A 279 33.68 5.74 33.12
N LYS A 280 33.93 4.49 33.51
CA LYS A 280 34.22 4.15 34.91
C LYS A 280 35.73 4.20 35.09
N VAL A 281 36.17 5.10 35.97
CA VAL A 281 37.55 5.14 36.48
C VAL A 281 37.51 4.51 37.86
N ASP A 282 37.89 3.23 37.94
CA ASP A 282 38.03 2.57 39.24
C ASP A 282 39.36 2.99 39.87
N THR A 283 39.28 3.71 40.98
CA THR A 283 40.42 3.91 41.87
C THR A 283 40.39 2.78 42.89
N LYS A 284 41.29 1.79 42.74
CA LYS A 284 41.52 0.81 43.81
C LYS A 284 41.94 1.60 45.06
N ASN A 285 41.13 1.51 46.11
CA ASN A 285 41.50 1.98 47.45
C ASN A 285 42.69 1.16 47.96
N SER A 286 43.91 1.57 47.61
CA SER A 286 45.12 1.19 48.34
C SER A 286 45.50 2.35 49.25
N ALA A 287 45.40 2.14 50.56
CA ALA A 287 45.98 3.02 51.55
C ALA A 287 47.52 2.98 51.40
N GLY A 288 48.08 3.96 50.69
CA GLY A 288 49.52 4.12 50.50
C GLY A 288 49.82 4.95 49.26
N ILE A 289 50.41 6.14 49.44
CA ILE A 289 50.86 7.00 48.36
C ILE A 289 52.11 6.37 47.74
N GLY A 290 51.99 5.90 46.49
CA GLY A 290 53.09 5.42 45.67
C GLY A 290 52.74 5.65 44.20
N VAL A 291 53.70 6.11 43.42
CA VAL A 291 53.53 6.73 42.09
C VAL A 291 53.15 5.74 40.96
N ASP A 292 52.79 4.49 41.30
CA ASP A 292 52.55 3.37 40.37
C ASP A 292 51.09 2.86 40.36
N SER A 293 50.11 3.65 40.81
CA SER A 293 48.70 3.28 40.68
C SER A 293 48.22 3.48 39.23
N LEU A 294 48.45 2.49 38.38
CA LEU A 294 47.96 2.43 37.00
C LEU A 294 46.42 2.54 36.98
N LEU A 295 45.91 3.63 36.41
CA LEU A 295 44.49 3.84 36.16
C LEU A 295 44.02 2.86 35.08
N GLU A 296 43.07 2.00 35.43
CA GLU A 296 42.41 1.11 34.47
C GLU A 296 41.15 1.82 33.93
N PHE A 297 41.14 2.12 32.63
CA PHE A 297 40.02 2.75 31.96
C PHE A 297 39.20 1.71 31.23
N SER A 298 37.97 1.45 31.69
CA SER A 298 37.00 0.62 30.97
C SER A 298 35.96 1.52 30.31
N VAL A 299 35.93 1.51 28.97
CA VAL A 299 34.93 2.25 28.18
C VAL A 299 33.80 1.30 27.79
N GLY A 300 32.62 1.50 28.37
CA GLY A 300 31.39 0.83 27.96
C GLY A 300 30.55 1.75 27.07
N VAL A 301 30.17 1.27 25.89
CA VAL A 301 29.18 1.94 25.03
C VAL A 301 27.86 1.18 25.17
N SER A 302 26.82 1.86 25.60
CA SER A 302 25.47 1.30 25.69
C SER A 302 24.50 2.17 24.86
N LEU A 303 23.66 1.51 24.06
CA LEU A 303 22.54 2.11 23.37
C LEU A 303 21.29 1.89 24.24
N GLU A 304 20.51 2.95 24.51
CA GLU A 304 19.28 2.83 25.31
C GLU A 304 18.24 1.95 24.57
N GLU A 305 17.98 0.74 25.06
CA GLU A 305 16.73 0.03 24.80
C GLU A 305 15.66 0.60 25.76
N LYS A 306 14.65 1.28 25.22
CA LYS A 306 13.45 1.57 26.00
C LYS A 306 12.56 0.33 26.03
N ARG A 307 12.33 -0.18 27.24
CA ARG A 307 11.21 -1.08 27.60
C ARG A 307 9.87 -0.41 27.36
#